data_AF-K6QE45-F1
#
_entry.id   AF-K6QE45-F1
#
_cell.length_a   1.000
_cell.length_b   1.000
_cell.length_c   1.000
_cell.angle_alpha   90.00
_cell.angle_beta   90.00
_cell.angle_gamma   90.00
#
_symmetry.space_group_name_H-M   'P 1'
#
loop_
_entity.id
_entity.type
_entity.pdbx_description
1 polymer ?
#
loop_
_entity_poly.entity_id
_entity_poly.type
_entity_poly.pdbx_seq_one_letter_code
_entity_poly.pdbx_strand_id
1 'polypeptide(L)'
;MTASLLPLEHLTDADFGFLAAAVSPRPDARDRIARLLRDGGEAIERALEDGRTHQALQEGDAARKISPYLLFSLLLHQCRIQERARAGDPAPSGDEPVLQEPPAGAGSGAGDDLMLLDGPGAAPATSGPCTEPGRSGPVLALLESPWTVHYLAELLASFAYTPPGMAAFTLGSRQYRLPLAEVDLAALNKVALLAAEPDRLSIYRRLGDLTLFLSSVALPAGEGGTAQPQPAPPSPPRPAGRAAADPTPARGGDRPGDGRHRDRATEGCTGRTGTGRETPDAVPVLPYSEGELEREGRRFYEYAAQHRGAGTTYLGRTLAVLASRYGTARTLLRRIVQQELPRVYPGGLYQLASRWGDAPQPGAVALSAPEGPAE
;
A
#
# COMPACT_ATOMS: atom_id res chain seq x y z
N MET A 1 -4.60 19.89 -12.58
CA MET A 1 -3.38 19.83 -11.74
C MET A 1 -2.30 19.11 -12.51
N THR A 2 -1.08 19.63 -12.56
CA THR A 2 0.09 18.92 -13.10
C THR A 2 0.51 17.82 -12.12
N ALA A 3 0.87 16.65 -12.62
CA ALA A 3 1.30 15.49 -11.81
C ALA A 3 2.41 15.84 -10.80
N SER A 4 3.22 16.83 -11.17
CA SER A 4 4.41 17.25 -10.45
C SER A 4 4.18 18.05 -9.17
N LEU A 5 2.93 18.36 -8.79
CA LEU A 5 2.62 19.13 -7.57
C LEU A 5 2.03 18.28 -6.44
N LEU A 6 1.46 17.12 -6.74
CA LEU A 6 0.84 16.27 -5.73
C LEU A 6 1.77 15.77 -4.62
N PRO A 7 3.06 15.47 -4.88
CA PRO A 7 3.94 15.01 -3.80
C PRO A 7 4.08 16.06 -2.68
N LEU A 8 3.96 17.35 -2.99
CA LEU A 8 4.30 18.43 -2.06
C LEU A 8 3.39 18.49 -0.83
N GLU A 9 2.12 18.10 -0.95
CA GLU A 9 1.14 18.18 0.15
C GLU A 9 1.47 17.24 1.31
N HIS A 10 2.26 16.20 1.05
CA HIS A 10 2.64 15.20 2.05
C HIS A 10 4.10 15.32 2.50
N LEU A 11 4.91 16.17 1.86
CA LEU A 11 6.31 16.35 2.20
C LEU A 11 6.48 17.38 3.32
N THR A 12 7.26 17.01 4.32
CA THR A 12 7.63 17.86 5.46
C THR A 12 8.93 18.62 5.20
N ASP A 13 9.24 19.60 6.03
CA ASP A 13 10.54 20.30 5.97
C ASP A 13 11.74 19.35 6.13
N ALA A 14 11.59 18.30 6.94
CA ALA A 14 12.61 17.27 7.09
C ALA A 14 12.83 16.50 5.79
N ASP A 15 11.77 16.25 5.02
CA ASP A 15 11.83 15.57 3.72
C ASP A 15 12.60 16.39 2.69
N PHE A 16 12.30 17.69 2.58
CA PHE A 16 13.05 18.60 1.69
C PHE A 16 14.52 18.73 2.11
N GLY A 17 14.78 18.81 3.42
CA GLY A 17 16.14 18.84 3.96
C GLY A 17 16.94 17.59 3.62
N PHE A 18 16.32 16.41 3.73
CA PHE A 18 16.92 15.14 3.34
C PHE A 18 17.22 15.09 1.83
N LEU A 19 16.24 15.38 0.98
CA LEU A 19 16.40 15.35 -0.48
C LEU A 19 17.50 16.33 -0.95
N ALA A 20 17.50 17.55 -0.41
CA ALA A 20 18.53 18.53 -0.74
C ALA A 20 19.93 18.10 -0.29
N ALA A 21 20.04 17.46 0.89
CA ALA A 21 21.32 16.94 1.38
C ALA A 21 21.84 15.75 0.56
N ALA A 22 20.95 14.91 0.04
CA ALA A 22 21.33 13.77 -0.79
C ALA A 22 21.76 14.19 -2.21
N VAL A 23 21.03 15.12 -2.83
CA VAL A 23 21.32 15.61 -4.19
C VAL A 23 22.55 16.51 -4.23
N SER A 24 22.94 17.15 -3.12
CA SER A 24 24.12 18.01 -3.06
C SER A 24 24.98 17.81 -1.80
N PRO A 25 26.27 17.44 -1.96
CA PRO A 25 27.19 17.35 -0.83
C PRO A 25 27.55 18.73 -0.25
N ARG A 26 27.41 19.80 -1.03
CA ARG A 26 27.75 21.18 -0.65
C ARG A 26 26.71 21.79 0.30
N PRO A 27 27.06 22.14 1.56
CA PRO A 27 26.11 22.66 2.53
C PRO A 27 25.43 23.97 2.10
N ASP A 28 26.17 24.86 1.44
CA ASP A 28 25.72 26.16 0.95
C ASP A 28 24.64 26.06 -0.15
N ALA A 29 24.63 24.95 -0.90
CA ALA A 29 23.65 24.72 -1.96
C ALA A 29 22.34 24.10 -1.45
N ARG A 30 22.32 23.51 -0.24
CA ARG A 30 21.17 22.73 0.26
C ARG A 30 19.91 23.57 0.43
N ASP A 31 20.02 24.76 1.03
CA ASP A 31 18.86 25.65 1.23
C ASP A 31 18.29 26.17 -0.10
N ARG A 32 19.13 26.31 -1.12
CA ARG A 32 18.68 26.70 -2.47
C ARG A 32 17.93 25.55 -3.13
N ILE A 33 18.46 24.33 -3.03
CA ILE A 33 17.84 23.13 -3.58
C ILE A 33 16.53 22.82 -2.85
N ALA A 34 16.48 22.90 -1.53
CA ALA A 34 15.25 22.69 -0.76
C ALA A 34 14.13 23.66 -1.19
N ARG A 35 14.47 24.94 -1.46
CA ARG A 35 13.52 25.90 -2.03
C ARG A 35 13.03 25.50 -3.42
N LEU A 36 13.94 25.12 -4.31
CA LEU A 36 13.57 24.62 -5.65
C LEU A 36 12.69 23.37 -5.60
N LEU A 37 12.92 22.46 -4.64
CA LEU A 37 12.10 21.27 -4.45
C LEU A 37 10.70 21.60 -3.93
N ARG A 38 10.56 22.62 -3.08
CA ARG A 38 9.26 23.11 -2.58
C ARG A 38 8.40 23.76 -3.67
N ASP A 39 9.05 24.32 -4.70
CA ASP A 39 8.35 24.83 -5.88
C ASP A 39 7.76 23.67 -6.74
N GLY A 40 8.14 22.42 -6.46
CA GLY A 40 7.64 21.21 -7.10
C GLY A 40 8.21 20.98 -8.50
N GLY A 41 7.40 20.37 -9.37
CA GLY A 41 7.76 20.23 -10.77
C GLY A 41 8.69 19.06 -11.06
N GLU A 42 9.52 19.19 -12.08
CA GLU A 42 10.48 18.14 -12.44
C GLU A 42 11.63 18.01 -11.42
N ALA A 43 11.86 19.04 -10.61
CA ALA A 43 12.94 19.03 -9.62
C ALA A 43 12.71 17.94 -8.56
N ILE A 44 11.47 17.80 -8.08
CA ILE A 44 11.13 16.76 -7.10
C ILE A 44 11.21 15.36 -7.73
N GLU A 45 10.70 15.19 -8.95
CA GLU A 45 10.78 13.90 -9.67
C GLU A 45 12.23 13.47 -9.90
N ARG A 46 13.10 14.39 -10.34
CA ARG A 46 14.54 14.11 -10.51
C ARG A 46 15.20 13.75 -9.18
N ALA A 47 14.84 14.40 -8.09
CA ALA A 47 15.40 14.10 -6.77
C ALA A 47 14.94 12.73 -6.25
N LEU A 48 13.70 12.32 -6.54
CA LEU A 48 13.15 11.01 -6.19
C LEU A 48 13.75 9.87 -7.01
N GLU A 49 14.22 10.12 -8.24
CA GLU A 49 14.94 9.15 -9.08
C GLU A 49 16.47 9.18 -8.92
N ASP A 50 17.04 10.14 -8.18
CA ASP A 50 18.49 10.28 -8.04
C ASP A 50 19.08 9.11 -7.24
N GLY A 51 20.05 8.42 -7.83
CA GLY A 51 20.75 7.29 -7.19
C GLY A 51 21.37 7.63 -5.84
N ARG A 52 21.81 8.88 -5.64
CA ARG A 52 22.38 9.36 -4.37
C ARG A 52 21.32 9.47 -3.28
N THR A 53 20.07 9.81 -3.64
CA THR A 53 18.94 9.80 -2.70
C THR A 53 18.66 8.39 -2.21
N HIS A 54 18.65 7.40 -3.11
CA HIS A 54 18.48 6.00 -2.73
C HIS A 54 19.65 5.46 -1.91
N GLN A 55 20.89 5.83 -2.26
CA GLN A 55 22.08 5.46 -1.50
C GLN A 55 22.05 6.05 -0.08
N ALA A 56 21.73 7.34 0.06
CA ALA A 56 21.61 8.01 1.36
C ALA A 56 20.52 7.40 2.24
N LEU A 57 19.44 6.86 1.63
CA LEU A 57 18.40 6.14 2.36
C LEU A 57 18.89 4.80 2.93
N GLN A 58 19.77 4.08 2.21
CA GLN A 58 20.27 2.77 2.61
C GLN A 58 21.42 2.83 3.62
N GLU A 59 22.28 3.85 3.54
CA GLU A 59 23.51 3.94 4.34
C GLU A 59 23.32 4.61 5.70
N GLY A 60 22.18 5.25 5.94
CA GLY A 60 21.98 6.12 7.10
C GLY A 60 20.74 5.83 7.92
N ASP A 61 20.64 6.49 9.07
CA ASP A 61 19.41 6.53 9.89
C ASP A 61 18.37 7.52 9.32
N ALA A 62 18.44 7.80 8.02
CA ALA A 62 17.62 8.78 7.33
C ALA A 62 16.16 8.33 7.18
N ALA A 63 15.94 7.02 6.99
CA ALA A 63 14.60 6.43 6.96
C ALA A 63 13.81 6.71 8.25
N ARG A 64 14.51 6.92 9.37
CA ARG A 64 13.96 7.35 10.65
C ARG A 64 13.77 8.86 10.77
N LYS A 65 14.06 9.69 9.79
CA LYS A 65 13.91 11.15 9.89
C LYS A 65 12.94 11.72 8.87
N ILE A 66 12.69 10.97 7.80
CA ILE A 66 11.75 11.32 6.74
C ILE A 66 10.34 10.83 7.08
N SER A 67 9.35 11.43 6.44
CA SER A 67 7.95 11.01 6.51
C SER A 67 7.75 9.63 5.87
N PRO A 68 6.76 8.85 6.33
CA PRO A 68 6.34 7.62 5.65
C PRO A 68 6.01 7.83 4.17
N TYR A 69 5.43 8.97 3.80
CA TYR A 69 5.12 9.29 2.41
C TYR A 69 6.38 9.37 1.53
N LEU A 70 7.39 10.13 1.97
CA LEU A 70 8.65 10.21 1.23
C LEU A 70 9.34 8.84 1.17
N LEU A 71 9.35 8.10 2.28
CA LEU A 71 9.93 6.76 2.35
C LEU A 71 9.34 5.83 1.28
N PHE A 72 8.01 5.71 1.22
CA PHE A 72 7.36 4.84 0.23
C PHE A 72 7.50 5.35 -1.20
N SER A 73 7.52 6.67 -1.41
CA SER A 73 7.82 7.26 -2.71
C SER A 73 9.19 6.80 -3.21
N LEU A 74 10.25 6.95 -2.39
CA LEU A 74 11.59 6.51 -2.75
C LEU A 74 11.67 5.01 -3.06
N LEU A 75 10.98 4.16 -2.29
CA LEU A 75 10.94 2.71 -2.55
C LEU A 75 10.23 2.36 -3.88
N LEU A 76 9.14 3.05 -4.21
CA LEU A 76 8.43 2.89 -5.49
C LEU A 76 9.28 3.35 -6.68
N HIS A 77 9.96 4.49 -6.56
CA HIS A 77 10.89 4.99 -7.58
C HIS A 77 12.08 4.05 -7.77
N GLN A 78 12.63 3.50 -6.69
CA GLN A 78 13.69 2.50 -6.76
C GLN A 78 13.23 1.23 -7.51
N CYS A 79 12.01 0.74 -7.22
CA CYS A 79 11.42 -0.37 -7.97
C CYS A 79 11.25 -0.03 -9.46
N ARG A 80 10.81 1.18 -9.79
CA ARG A 80 10.69 1.64 -11.19
C ARG A 80 12.03 1.59 -11.92
N ILE A 81 13.09 2.11 -11.30
CA ILE A 81 14.45 2.11 -11.87
C ILE A 81 14.93 0.68 -12.14
N GLN A 82 14.71 -0.24 -11.19
CA GLN A 82 15.11 -1.64 -11.33
C GLN A 82 14.33 -2.36 -12.44
N GLU A 83 13.03 -2.12 -12.56
CA GLU A 83 12.22 -2.71 -13.63
C GLU A 83 12.60 -2.14 -15.01
N ARG A 84 12.96 -0.85 -15.11
CA ARG A 84 13.52 -0.26 -16.34
C ARG A 84 14.86 -0.89 -16.71
N ALA A 85 15.74 -1.10 -15.72
CA ALA A 85 17.03 -1.77 -15.95
C ALA A 85 16.84 -3.20 -16.47
N ARG A 86 15.91 -3.97 -15.89
CA ARG A 86 15.56 -5.33 -16.35
C ARG A 86 14.96 -5.37 -17.75
N ALA A 87 14.16 -4.37 -18.11
CA ALA A 87 13.57 -4.26 -19.44
C ALA A 87 14.57 -3.80 -20.52
N GLY A 88 15.62 -3.08 -20.11
CA GLY A 88 16.68 -2.56 -20.97
C GLY A 88 17.87 -3.50 -21.16
N ASP A 89 17.99 -4.56 -20.35
CA ASP A 89 19.04 -5.57 -20.47
C ASP A 89 18.60 -6.63 -21.50
N PRO A 90 19.12 -6.63 -22.75
CA PRO A 90 18.93 -7.78 -23.60
C PRO A 90 19.66 -8.96 -22.93
N ALA A 91 18.92 -10.01 -22.57
CA ALA A 91 19.53 -11.24 -22.09
C ALA A 91 20.73 -11.60 -22.99
N PRO A 92 21.87 -12.07 -22.43
CA PRO A 92 23.00 -12.49 -23.24
C PRO A 92 22.49 -13.60 -24.15
N SER A 93 22.33 -13.26 -25.43
CA SER A 93 22.01 -14.21 -26.48
C SER A 93 23.28 -15.04 -26.62
N GLY A 94 23.35 -16.14 -25.88
CA GLY A 94 24.30 -17.19 -26.10
C GLY A 94 23.96 -17.88 -27.41
N ASP A 95 24.23 -17.20 -28.51
CA ASP A 95 24.31 -17.71 -29.87
C ASP A 95 25.10 -16.66 -30.65
N GLU A 96 26.42 -16.74 -30.58
CA GLU A 96 27.24 -16.23 -31.68
C GLU A 96 26.99 -17.13 -32.89
N PRO A 97 26.41 -16.64 -34.00
CA PRO A 97 26.60 -17.31 -35.26
C PRO A 97 28.03 -17.02 -35.70
N VAL A 98 28.85 -18.05 -35.65
CA VAL A 98 30.14 -18.15 -36.35
C VAL A 98 30.01 -17.51 -37.73
N LEU A 99 30.81 -16.47 -37.97
CA LEU A 99 31.06 -15.89 -39.28
C LEU A 99 31.49 -17.01 -40.25
N GLN A 100 30.59 -17.43 -41.14
CA GLN A 100 30.97 -18.12 -42.37
C GLN A 100 31.17 -17.07 -43.46
N GLU A 101 32.42 -16.98 -43.91
CA GLU A 101 32.84 -16.23 -45.09
C GLU A 101 32.06 -16.66 -46.34
N PRO A 102 31.66 -15.73 -47.22
CA PRO A 102 31.07 -16.07 -48.51
C PRO A 102 32.15 -16.39 -49.55
N PRO A 103 31.98 -17.39 -50.42
CA PRO A 103 32.83 -17.54 -51.59
C PRO A 103 32.43 -16.54 -52.68
N ALA A 104 33.46 -15.93 -53.26
CA ALA A 104 33.39 -15.11 -54.45
C ALA A 104 32.87 -15.91 -55.66
N GLY A 105 31.96 -15.33 -56.43
CA GLY A 105 31.48 -15.90 -57.68
C GLY A 105 30.67 -14.88 -58.50
N ALA A 106 31.22 -14.54 -59.66
CA ALA A 106 30.78 -13.51 -60.59
C ALA A 106 29.42 -13.78 -61.28
N GLY A 107 28.79 -12.71 -61.78
CA GLY A 107 27.62 -12.81 -62.66
C GLY A 107 27.12 -11.46 -63.16
N SER A 108 27.81 -10.92 -64.17
CA SER A 108 27.39 -9.80 -65.01
C SER A 108 26.15 -10.17 -65.84
N GLY A 109 25.20 -9.23 -66.00
CA GLY A 109 24.06 -9.38 -66.91
C GLY A 109 23.29 -8.06 -67.03
N ALA A 110 23.61 -7.31 -68.09
CA ALA A 110 22.91 -6.11 -68.54
C ALA A 110 21.64 -6.45 -69.36
N GLY A 111 20.73 -5.48 -69.46
CA GLY A 111 19.56 -5.46 -70.34
C GLY A 111 18.37 -4.86 -69.59
N ASP A 112 18.04 -3.58 -69.85
CA ASP A 112 16.99 -3.16 -70.81
C ASP A 112 15.59 -3.40 -70.22
N ASP A 113 14.57 -2.57 -70.37
CA ASP A 113 14.34 -1.23 -70.88
C ASP A 113 12.83 -0.98 -70.57
N LEU A 114 12.40 0.27 -70.48
CA LEU A 114 11.00 0.72 -70.65
C LEU A 114 9.87 0.12 -69.78
N MET A 115 9.24 0.94 -68.95
CA MET A 115 7.98 1.61 -69.35
C MET A 115 7.44 2.51 -68.24
N LEU A 116 7.27 3.76 -68.65
CA LEU A 116 6.62 4.89 -68.02
C LEU A 116 5.09 4.68 -68.04
N LEU A 117 4.40 4.77 -66.90
CA LEU A 117 3.00 5.21 -66.87
C LEU A 117 2.71 6.05 -65.61
N ASP A 118 2.37 7.30 -65.89
CA ASP A 118 1.86 8.34 -65.02
C ASP A 118 0.39 8.05 -64.63
N GLY A 119 -0.01 8.46 -63.42
CA GLY A 119 -1.42 8.40 -62.99
C GLY A 119 -1.64 8.74 -61.51
N PRO A 120 -2.30 9.86 -61.17
CA PRO A 120 -2.37 10.40 -59.80
C PRO A 120 -3.60 9.88 -59.04
N GLY A 121 -3.46 9.64 -57.73
CA GLY A 121 -4.64 9.38 -56.90
C GLY A 121 -4.35 8.93 -55.47
N ALA A 122 -4.63 9.84 -54.54
CA ALA A 122 -4.93 9.60 -53.13
C ALA A 122 -3.80 9.05 -52.23
N ALA A 123 -3.18 9.98 -51.51
CA ALA A 123 -2.45 9.70 -50.28
C ALA A 123 -3.40 9.20 -49.18
N PRO A 124 -3.11 8.06 -48.52
CA PRO A 124 -3.36 7.92 -47.10
C PRO A 124 -2.09 8.31 -46.35
N ALA A 125 -2.27 9.13 -45.32
CA ALA A 125 -1.25 9.49 -44.35
C ALA A 125 -0.44 8.25 -43.96
N THR A 126 0.87 8.33 -44.15
CA THR A 126 1.84 7.43 -43.52
C THR A 126 1.66 7.57 -42.02
N SER A 127 0.88 6.67 -41.45
CA SER A 127 0.94 6.28 -40.05
C SER A 127 2.40 6.03 -39.73
N GLY A 128 2.98 6.89 -38.89
CA GLY A 128 4.28 6.62 -38.28
C GLY A 128 4.25 5.24 -37.61
N PRO A 129 5.40 4.58 -37.46
CA PRO A 129 5.46 3.24 -36.92
C PRO A 129 4.73 3.22 -35.58
N CYS A 130 3.65 2.45 -35.51
CA CYS A 130 3.02 2.07 -34.26
C CYS A 130 4.12 1.45 -33.39
N THR A 131 4.57 2.19 -32.39
CA THR A 131 5.45 1.68 -31.36
C THR A 131 4.73 0.50 -30.72
N GLU A 132 5.21 -0.71 -31.03
CA GLU A 132 4.80 -1.97 -30.42
C GLU A 132 4.57 -1.80 -28.91
N PRO A 133 3.33 -1.92 -28.40
CA PRO A 133 3.07 -1.89 -26.96
C PRO A 133 3.41 -3.26 -26.38
N GLY A 134 4.70 -3.60 -26.28
CA GLY A 134 5.09 -5.01 -26.16
C GLY A 134 6.31 -5.39 -25.33
N ARG A 135 6.93 -4.49 -24.54
CA ARG A 135 8.11 -4.89 -23.73
C ARG A 135 8.16 -4.45 -22.28
N SER A 136 7.32 -3.52 -21.83
CA SER A 136 7.32 -3.14 -20.42
C SER A 136 6.57 -4.20 -19.60
N GLY A 137 7.25 -4.81 -18.63
CA GLY A 137 6.62 -5.74 -17.68
C GLY A 137 5.41 -5.10 -16.97
N PRO A 138 4.46 -5.89 -16.46
CA PRO A 138 3.20 -5.38 -15.91
C PRO A 138 3.41 -4.41 -14.74
N VAL A 139 4.45 -4.64 -13.92
CA VAL A 139 4.82 -3.75 -12.81
C VAL A 139 5.37 -2.43 -13.32
N LEU A 140 6.26 -2.44 -14.32
CA LEU A 140 6.78 -1.22 -14.92
C LEU A 140 5.65 -0.39 -15.51
N ALA A 141 4.73 -1.02 -16.25
CA ALA A 141 3.58 -0.34 -16.82
C ALA A 141 2.63 0.27 -15.77
N LEU A 142 2.63 -0.21 -14.52
CA LEU A 142 1.90 0.39 -13.40
C LEU A 142 2.66 1.61 -12.85
N LEU A 143 3.99 1.54 -12.75
CA LEU A 143 4.87 2.57 -12.19
C LEU A 143 5.22 3.71 -13.16
N GLU A 144 4.97 3.55 -14.47
CA GLU A 144 5.14 4.63 -15.46
C GLU A 144 4.12 5.77 -15.27
N SER A 145 3.00 5.52 -14.59
CA SER A 145 2.02 6.56 -14.25
C SER A 145 2.43 7.26 -12.95
N PRO A 146 2.81 8.56 -12.96
CA PRO A 146 3.17 9.29 -11.74
C PRO A 146 2.01 9.34 -10.73
N TRP A 147 0.78 9.43 -11.23
CA TRP A 147 -0.44 9.42 -10.41
C TRP A 147 -0.61 8.11 -9.65
N THR A 148 -0.23 7.00 -10.28
CA THR A 148 -0.30 5.68 -9.64
C THR A 148 0.78 5.53 -8.59
N VAL A 149 2.01 5.99 -8.87
CA VAL A 149 3.10 6.03 -7.88
C VAL A 149 2.70 6.87 -6.67
N HIS A 150 2.22 8.10 -6.90
CA HIS A 150 1.75 8.99 -5.85
C HIS A 150 0.66 8.33 -4.99
N TYR A 151 -0.37 7.75 -5.62
CA TYR A 151 -1.45 7.07 -4.92
C TYR A 151 -0.98 5.88 -4.08
N LEU A 152 -0.09 5.04 -4.61
CA LEU A 152 0.44 3.90 -3.87
C LEU A 152 1.32 4.32 -2.69
N ALA A 153 2.07 5.41 -2.83
CA ALA A 153 2.85 5.99 -1.73
C ALA A 153 1.91 6.52 -0.63
N GLU A 154 0.84 7.23 -1.00
CA GLU A 154 -0.18 7.73 -0.08
C GLU A 154 -0.90 6.57 0.65
N LEU A 155 -1.31 5.53 -0.09
CA LEU A 155 -1.92 4.33 0.45
C LEU A 155 -1.02 3.70 1.52
N LEU A 156 0.25 3.42 1.20
CA LEU A 156 1.18 2.80 2.15
C LEU A 156 1.47 3.70 3.34
N ALA A 157 1.63 5.01 3.12
CA ALA A 157 1.82 5.98 4.19
C ALA A 157 0.64 6.00 5.16
N SER A 158 -0.60 5.89 4.66
CA SER A 158 -1.80 5.88 5.52
C SER A 158 -1.79 4.75 6.56
N PHE A 159 -1.20 3.59 6.23
CA PHE A 159 -1.05 2.47 7.17
C PHE A 159 0.11 2.67 8.15
N ALA A 160 1.14 3.45 7.79
CA ALA A 160 2.19 3.85 8.72
C ALA A 160 1.70 4.90 9.75
N TYR A 161 0.69 5.69 9.41
CA TYR A 161 0.02 6.62 10.34
C TYR A 161 -1.13 5.99 11.12
N THR A 162 -1.36 4.69 10.98
CA THR A 162 -2.35 3.96 11.77
C THR A 162 -1.62 3.06 12.76
N PRO A 163 -2.08 2.94 14.03
CA PRO A 163 -1.46 2.03 14.98
C PRO A 163 -1.41 0.59 14.42
N PRO A 164 -0.35 -0.19 14.73
CA PRO A 164 -0.23 -1.54 14.22
C PRO A 164 -1.46 -2.40 14.54
N GLY A 165 -1.91 -3.19 13.57
CA GLY A 165 -3.07 -4.07 13.74
C GLY A 165 -4.42 -3.35 13.72
N MET A 166 -4.47 -2.05 13.42
CA MET A 166 -5.71 -1.28 13.30
C MET A 166 -5.94 -0.84 11.85
N ALA A 167 -7.21 -0.68 11.47
CA ALA A 167 -7.64 0.10 10.32
C ALA A 167 -8.29 1.40 10.80
N ALA A 168 -7.91 2.51 10.17
CA ALA A 168 -8.57 3.80 10.33
C ALA A 168 -9.35 4.17 9.07
N PHE A 169 -10.56 4.71 9.23
CA PHE A 169 -11.34 5.32 8.15
C PHE A 169 -12.21 6.46 8.66
N THR A 170 -12.62 7.32 7.74
CA THR A 170 -13.52 8.44 8.02
C THR A 170 -14.86 8.17 7.35
N LEU A 171 -15.94 8.38 8.09
CA LEU A 171 -17.31 8.29 7.59
C LEU A 171 -18.04 9.58 7.96
N GLY A 172 -18.31 10.42 6.96
CA GLY A 172 -18.76 11.80 7.18
C GLY A 172 -17.73 12.59 8.00
N SER A 173 -18.16 13.17 9.13
CA SER A 173 -17.28 13.92 10.05
C SER A 173 -16.62 13.06 11.14
N ARG A 174 -16.88 11.75 11.16
CA ARG A 174 -16.42 10.86 12.24
C ARG A 174 -15.27 9.97 11.77
N GLN A 175 -14.23 9.89 12.60
CA GLN A 175 -13.13 8.95 12.40
C GLN A 175 -13.40 7.68 13.21
N TYR A 176 -13.19 6.54 12.57
CA TYR A 176 -13.33 5.21 13.15
C TYR A 176 -11.97 4.53 13.12
N ARG A 177 -11.65 3.82 14.20
CA ARG A 177 -10.49 2.93 14.30
C ARG A 177 -11.00 1.58 14.79
N LEU A 178 -10.67 0.51 14.08
CA LEU A 178 -10.99 -0.86 14.52
C LEU A 178 -9.84 -1.83 14.27
N PRO A 179 -9.71 -2.88 15.10
CA PRO A 179 -8.73 -3.93 14.86
C PRO A 179 -8.92 -4.56 13.48
N LEU A 180 -7.83 -4.90 12.80
CA LEU A 180 -7.87 -5.54 11.48
C LEU A 180 -8.65 -6.87 11.52
N ALA A 181 -8.59 -7.59 12.64
CA ALA A 181 -9.34 -8.83 12.86
C ALA A 181 -10.86 -8.62 12.94
N GLU A 182 -11.31 -7.39 13.24
CA GLU A 182 -12.72 -7.01 13.34
C GLU A 182 -13.25 -6.35 12.06
N VAL A 183 -12.40 -6.18 11.04
CA VAL A 183 -12.83 -5.63 9.75
C VAL A 183 -13.75 -6.65 9.06
N ASP A 184 -15.05 -6.34 9.04
CA ASP A 184 -16.02 -7.03 8.19
C ASP A 184 -16.27 -6.22 6.90
N LEU A 185 -15.67 -6.67 5.80
CA LEU A 185 -15.82 -6.04 4.48
C LEU A 185 -17.28 -6.00 4.01
N ALA A 186 -18.09 -7.02 4.34
CA ALA A 186 -19.49 -7.05 3.96
C ALA A 186 -20.31 -6.03 4.77
N ALA A 187 -20.03 -5.89 6.06
CA ALA A 187 -20.64 -4.87 6.90
C ALA A 187 -20.26 -3.45 6.43
N LEU A 188 -18.98 -3.20 6.14
CA LEU A 188 -18.54 -1.90 5.65
C LEU A 188 -19.09 -1.56 4.25
N ASN A 189 -19.25 -2.55 3.37
CA ASN A 189 -19.93 -2.35 2.09
C ASN A 189 -21.41 -1.97 2.28
N LYS A 190 -22.12 -2.55 3.26
CA LYS A 190 -23.48 -2.13 3.61
C LYS A 190 -23.50 -0.67 4.10
N VAL A 191 -22.51 -0.26 4.89
CA VAL A 191 -22.36 1.14 5.31
C VAL A 191 -22.18 2.05 4.09
N ALA A 192 -21.36 1.66 3.10
CA ALA A 192 -21.19 2.41 1.86
C ALA A 192 -22.51 2.59 1.09
N LEU A 193 -23.33 1.54 0.99
CA LEU A 193 -24.63 1.62 0.32
C LEU A 193 -25.63 2.54 1.04
N LEU A 194 -25.56 2.62 2.37
CA LEU A 194 -26.40 3.47 3.20
C LEU A 194 -25.88 4.91 3.33
N ALA A 195 -24.60 5.15 3.02
CA ALA A 195 -23.99 6.47 3.07
C ALA A 195 -24.56 7.40 1.99
N ALA A 196 -24.52 8.70 2.25
CA ALA A 196 -24.86 9.72 1.28
C ALA A 196 -23.90 9.65 0.08
N GLU A 197 -24.40 9.97 -1.11
CA GLU A 197 -23.61 9.93 -2.35
C GLU A 197 -22.20 10.54 -2.23
N PRO A 198 -21.99 11.76 -1.70
CA PRO A 198 -20.64 12.35 -1.62
C PRO A 198 -19.65 11.53 -0.78
N ASP A 199 -20.12 10.77 0.20
CA ASP A 199 -19.28 9.97 1.09
C ASP A 199 -18.92 8.60 0.48
N ARG A 200 -19.67 8.12 -0.52
CA ARG A 200 -19.48 6.77 -1.08
C ARG A 200 -18.11 6.58 -1.69
N LEU A 201 -17.59 7.61 -2.35
CA LEU A 201 -16.26 7.57 -2.97
C LEU A 201 -15.16 7.28 -1.96
N SER A 202 -15.13 8.01 -0.85
CA SER A 202 -14.08 7.87 0.17
C SER A 202 -14.15 6.49 0.83
N ILE A 203 -15.36 5.98 1.06
CA ILE A 203 -15.59 4.64 1.62
C ILE A 203 -15.11 3.55 0.65
N TYR A 204 -15.56 3.57 -0.61
CA TYR A 204 -15.14 2.56 -1.59
C TYR A 204 -13.63 2.60 -1.87
N ARG A 205 -13.04 3.79 -1.98
CA ARG A 205 -11.59 3.96 -2.09
C ARG A 205 -10.89 3.27 -0.92
N ARG A 206 -11.32 3.58 0.31
CA ARG A 206 -10.68 3.05 1.52
C ARG A 206 -10.85 1.53 1.66
N LEU A 207 -11.98 0.97 1.22
CA LEU A 207 -12.17 -0.49 1.15
C LEU A 207 -11.25 -1.15 0.12
N GLY A 208 -11.06 -0.51 -1.04
CA GLY A 208 -10.06 -0.92 -2.03
C GLY A 208 -8.64 -0.90 -1.46
N ASP A 209 -8.27 0.18 -0.77
CA ASP A 209 -6.94 0.32 -0.14
C ASP A 209 -6.71 -0.75 0.93
N LEU A 210 -7.71 -0.98 1.78
CA LEU A 210 -7.65 -1.95 2.87
C LEU A 210 -7.48 -3.37 2.34
N THR A 211 -8.28 -3.78 1.36
CA THR A 211 -8.16 -5.12 0.76
C THR A 211 -6.81 -5.29 0.05
N LEU A 212 -6.34 -4.26 -0.66
CA LEU A 212 -5.06 -4.31 -1.38
C LEU A 212 -3.89 -4.42 -0.40
N PHE A 213 -3.94 -3.65 0.68
CA PHE A 213 -2.96 -3.72 1.74
C PHE A 213 -2.99 -5.08 2.45
N LEU A 214 -4.16 -5.55 2.91
CA LEU A 214 -4.31 -6.83 3.60
C LEU A 214 -3.82 -8.00 2.75
N SER A 215 -4.17 -8.04 1.46
CA SER A 215 -3.70 -9.08 0.55
C SER A 215 -2.20 -9.02 0.25
N SER A 216 -1.56 -7.86 0.45
CA SER A 216 -0.12 -7.69 0.28
C SER A 216 0.69 -8.04 1.53
N VAL A 217 0.14 -7.81 2.74
CA VAL A 217 0.83 -8.06 4.02
C VAL A 217 0.53 -9.44 4.58
N ALA A 218 -0.65 -10.00 4.30
CA ALA A 218 -1.00 -11.34 4.73
C ALA A 218 0.04 -12.35 4.25
N LEU A 219 0.65 -13.05 5.20
CA LEU A 219 1.35 -14.30 4.94
C LEU A 219 0.31 -15.35 4.55
N PRO A 220 0.64 -16.34 3.68
CA PRO A 220 -0.30 -17.38 3.32
C PRO A 220 -0.90 -17.95 4.61
N ALA A 221 -2.24 -17.90 4.71
CA ALA A 221 -2.96 -18.56 5.77
C ALA A 221 -2.35 -19.96 5.87
N GLY A 222 -1.77 -20.29 7.03
CA GLY A 222 -1.19 -21.61 7.24
C GLY A 222 -2.19 -22.60 6.70
N GLU A 223 -1.80 -23.31 5.64
CA GLU A 223 -2.64 -24.29 4.98
C GLU A 223 -3.33 -25.03 6.11
N GLY A 224 -4.66 -24.98 6.12
CA GLY A 224 -5.45 -25.64 7.14
C GLY A 224 -4.95 -27.06 7.19
N GLY A 225 -4.13 -27.35 8.19
CA GLY A 225 -3.71 -28.69 8.49
C GLY A 225 -5.01 -29.40 8.69
N THR A 226 -5.35 -30.28 7.75
CA THR A 226 -6.20 -31.41 8.05
C THR A 226 -5.57 -32.00 9.29
N ALA A 227 -6.17 -31.71 10.45
CA ALA A 227 -5.79 -32.28 11.70
C ALA A 227 -6.00 -33.79 11.53
N GLN A 228 -4.93 -34.48 11.13
CA GLN A 228 -4.83 -35.89 11.42
C GLN A 228 -4.99 -35.98 12.93
N PRO A 229 -5.92 -36.81 13.45
CA PRO A 229 -6.08 -36.97 14.88
C PRO A 229 -4.75 -37.46 15.45
N GLN A 230 -4.05 -36.59 16.16
CA GLN A 230 -2.86 -36.97 16.89
C GLN A 230 -3.33 -37.93 18.01
N PRO A 231 -2.84 -39.18 18.08
CA PRO A 231 -3.25 -40.10 19.12
C PRO A 231 -2.88 -39.51 20.47
N ALA A 232 -3.87 -39.45 21.37
CA ALA A 232 -3.74 -38.81 22.67
C ALA A 232 -2.53 -39.36 23.45
N PRO A 233 -1.74 -38.49 24.12
CA PRO A 233 -0.68 -38.96 25.01
C PRO A 233 -1.29 -39.69 26.22
N PRO A 234 -0.65 -40.75 26.74
CA PRO A 234 -1.17 -41.54 27.85
C PRO A 234 -1.21 -40.71 29.14
N SER A 235 -2.37 -40.71 29.79
CA SER A 235 -2.61 -40.05 31.08
C SER A 235 -1.68 -40.57 32.19
N PRO A 236 -1.15 -39.71 33.07
CA PRO A 236 -0.41 -40.15 34.25
C PRO A 236 -1.34 -40.79 35.30
N PRO A 237 -0.83 -41.71 36.14
CA PRO A 237 -1.62 -42.40 37.15
C PRO A 237 -2.05 -41.46 38.28
N ARG A 238 -3.34 -41.51 38.63
CA ARG A 238 -3.92 -40.84 39.80
C ARG A 238 -3.39 -41.47 41.10
N PRO A 239 -2.93 -40.67 42.09
CA PRO A 239 -2.74 -41.18 43.44
C PRO A 239 -4.08 -41.41 44.14
N ALA A 240 -4.17 -42.55 44.81
CA ALA A 240 -5.32 -43.01 45.57
C ALA A 240 -5.52 -42.20 46.86
N GLY A 241 -6.78 -41.79 47.07
CA GLY A 241 -7.49 -41.85 48.36
C GLY A 241 -6.93 -41.11 49.57
N ARG A 242 -7.69 -40.11 50.04
CA ARG A 242 -8.17 -40.14 51.43
C ARG A 242 -9.45 -39.33 51.62
N ALA A 243 -10.50 -40.10 51.93
CA ALA A 243 -11.70 -39.75 52.71
C ALA A 243 -11.31 -39.04 54.03
N ALA A 244 -12.14 -38.35 54.80
CA ALA A 244 -13.54 -37.90 54.79
C ALA A 244 -13.66 -37.02 56.06
N ALA A 245 -14.55 -36.02 56.09
CA ALA A 245 -15.31 -35.63 57.28
C ALA A 245 -16.26 -34.47 56.94
N ASP A 246 -17.54 -34.77 57.06
CA ASP A 246 -18.70 -33.89 57.18
C ASP A 246 -19.00 -33.73 58.70
N PRO A 247 -20.07 -33.06 59.19
CA PRO A 247 -20.56 -31.69 58.94
C PRO A 247 -20.86 -30.95 60.29
N THR A 248 -21.66 -29.87 60.20
CA THR A 248 -22.67 -29.34 61.18
C THR A 248 -22.32 -28.10 62.06
N PRO A 249 -23.31 -27.34 62.61
CA PRO A 249 -23.50 -25.89 62.30
C PRO A 249 -23.74 -24.98 63.53
N ALA A 250 -23.86 -23.65 63.34
CA ALA A 250 -24.60 -22.73 64.24
C ALA A 250 -24.78 -21.35 63.54
N ARG A 251 -25.97 -20.75 63.36
CA ARG A 251 -27.00 -20.16 64.26
C ARG A 251 -26.73 -18.70 64.70
N GLY A 252 -27.71 -17.83 64.43
CA GLY A 252 -27.97 -16.53 65.07
C GLY A 252 -27.38 -15.31 64.33
N GLY A 253 -28.05 -14.16 64.16
CA GLY A 253 -29.33 -13.66 64.62
C GLY A 253 -29.44 -12.15 64.28
N ASP A 254 -30.66 -11.73 63.95
CA ASP A 254 -31.33 -10.41 64.04
C ASP A 254 -30.60 -9.04 64.09
N ARG A 255 -30.98 -8.20 63.09
CA ARG A 255 -31.55 -6.81 63.16
C ARG A 255 -30.67 -5.62 63.66
N PRO A 256 -31.16 -4.36 63.65
CA PRO A 256 -31.30 -3.47 62.48
C PRO A 256 -30.73 -2.04 62.77
N GLY A 257 -30.76 -1.13 61.79
CA GLY A 257 -30.84 0.31 62.11
C GLY A 257 -30.05 1.27 61.23
N ASP A 258 -30.79 2.25 60.72
CA ASP A 258 -30.43 3.64 60.46
C ASP A 258 -29.37 4.00 59.39
N GLY A 259 -29.88 4.68 58.36
CA GLY A 259 -29.83 6.14 58.44
C GLY A 259 -28.79 6.84 57.58
N ARG A 260 -29.32 7.53 56.55
CA ARG A 260 -28.91 8.83 56.02
C ARG A 260 -27.88 8.91 54.88
N HIS A 261 -28.33 9.73 53.92
CA HIS A 261 -27.62 10.73 53.14
C HIS A 261 -26.74 10.30 51.96
N ARG A 262 -27.14 10.80 50.78
CA ARG A 262 -26.35 11.56 49.78
C ARG A 262 -24.95 10.99 49.46
N ASP A 263 -24.60 10.64 48.23
CA ASP A 263 -24.52 11.55 47.09
C ASP A 263 -24.22 10.79 45.78
N ARG A 264 -24.59 11.44 44.67
CA ARG A 264 -24.10 11.32 43.28
C ARG A 264 -22.74 10.61 43.14
N ALA A 265 -22.71 9.44 42.49
CA ALA A 265 -21.50 8.83 41.95
C ALA A 265 -21.78 8.24 40.57
N THR A 266 -20.99 8.71 39.62
CA THR A 266 -20.72 8.18 38.29
C THR A 266 -20.57 6.66 38.28
N GLU A 267 -21.30 5.98 37.40
CA GLU A 267 -21.15 4.54 37.12
C GLU A 267 -19.76 4.26 36.54
N GLY A 268 -18.89 3.72 37.41
CA GLY A 268 -17.63 3.11 37.03
C GLY A 268 -17.89 1.73 36.42
N CYS A 269 -17.46 1.57 35.17
CA CYS A 269 -17.40 0.28 34.48
C CYS A 269 -16.24 -0.53 35.06
N THR A 270 -16.54 -1.44 35.99
CA THR A 270 -15.54 -2.29 36.64
C THR A 270 -15.21 -3.52 35.79
N GLY A 271 -13.97 -3.54 35.32
CA GLY A 271 -13.02 -4.65 35.47
C GLY A 271 -13.50 -6.08 35.19
N ARG A 272 -13.13 -6.59 34.02
CA ARG A 272 -12.91 -8.02 33.81
C ARG A 272 -11.44 -8.24 33.43
N THR A 273 -10.58 -8.37 34.44
CA THR A 273 -9.18 -8.77 34.28
C THR A 273 -9.08 -10.28 34.05
N GLY A 274 -9.20 -10.69 32.79
CA GLY A 274 -8.74 -12.00 32.35
C GLY A 274 -7.23 -11.95 32.17
N THR A 275 -6.47 -12.53 33.11
CA THR A 275 -5.03 -12.74 32.97
C THR A 275 -4.78 -13.89 31.99
N GLY A 276 -5.03 -13.63 30.71
CA GLY A 276 -4.49 -14.41 29.60
C GLY A 276 -3.09 -13.88 29.29
N ARG A 277 -2.09 -14.75 29.38
CA ARG A 277 -0.72 -14.45 28.97
C ARG A 277 -0.72 -14.38 27.43
N GLU A 278 -1.08 -13.22 26.88
CA GLU A 278 -1.04 -12.97 25.44
C GLU A 278 0.39 -13.12 24.95
N THR A 279 0.60 -14.09 24.06
CA THR A 279 1.84 -14.21 23.30
C THR A 279 1.87 -13.04 22.32
N PRO A 280 2.88 -12.14 22.37
CA PRO A 280 2.88 -10.91 21.58
C PRO A 280 2.98 -11.09 20.05
N ASP A 281 3.06 -12.32 19.54
CA ASP A 281 3.47 -12.60 18.16
C ASP A 281 2.47 -13.45 17.35
N ALA A 282 1.25 -13.67 17.85
CA ALA A 282 0.23 -14.35 17.06
C ALA A 282 -0.25 -13.42 15.93
N VAL A 283 0.29 -13.61 14.73
CA VAL A 283 -0.12 -12.89 13.51
C VAL A 283 -1.65 -13.05 13.36
N PRO A 284 -2.42 -11.95 13.28
CA PRO A 284 -3.87 -12.04 13.18
C PRO A 284 -4.25 -12.79 11.91
N VAL A 285 -4.91 -13.94 12.10
CA VAL A 285 -5.47 -14.71 10.99
C VAL A 285 -6.68 -13.94 10.47
N LEU A 286 -6.57 -13.40 9.26
CA LEU A 286 -7.67 -12.69 8.63
C LEU A 286 -8.78 -13.69 8.24
N PRO A 287 -10.06 -13.33 8.39
CA PRO A 287 -11.18 -14.20 8.02
C PRO A 287 -11.40 -14.29 6.50
N TYR A 288 -10.47 -13.77 5.69
CA TYR A 288 -10.57 -13.69 4.23
C TYR A 288 -9.37 -14.35 3.56
N SER A 289 -9.63 -15.14 2.52
CA SER A 289 -8.60 -15.65 1.63
C SER A 289 -8.02 -14.54 0.74
N GLU A 290 -6.79 -14.73 0.25
CA GLU A 290 -6.15 -13.80 -0.69
C GLU A 290 -6.98 -13.58 -1.96
N GLY A 291 -7.63 -14.64 -2.47
CA GLY A 291 -8.51 -14.55 -3.63
C GLY A 291 -9.83 -13.80 -3.36
N GLU A 292 -10.38 -13.89 -2.15
CA GLU A 292 -11.55 -13.08 -1.74
C GLU A 292 -11.19 -11.60 -1.63
N LEU A 293 -10.07 -11.29 -0.97
CA LEU A 293 -9.57 -9.91 -0.86
C LEU A 293 -9.34 -9.30 -2.24
N GLU A 294 -8.77 -10.06 -3.18
CA GLU A 294 -8.57 -9.58 -4.55
C GLU A 294 -9.89 -9.32 -5.28
N ARG A 295 -10.86 -10.24 -5.20
CA ARG A 295 -12.17 -10.04 -5.86
C ARG A 295 -12.90 -8.82 -5.30
N GLU A 296 -12.98 -8.70 -3.99
CA GLU A 296 -13.65 -7.57 -3.33
C GLU A 296 -12.89 -6.26 -3.58
N GLY A 297 -11.56 -6.27 -3.50
CA GLY A 297 -10.74 -5.09 -3.75
C GLY A 297 -10.86 -4.54 -5.17
N ARG A 298 -10.87 -5.42 -6.18
CA ARG A 298 -11.16 -5.02 -7.57
C ARG A 298 -12.52 -4.33 -7.67
N ARG A 299 -13.55 -4.95 -7.09
CA ARG A 299 -14.93 -4.42 -7.09
C ARG A 299 -15.03 -3.06 -6.40
N PHE A 300 -14.38 -2.87 -5.26
CA PHE A 300 -14.38 -1.58 -4.57
C PHE A 300 -13.69 -0.48 -5.37
N TYR A 301 -12.56 -0.78 -6.00
CA TYR A 301 -11.92 0.18 -6.89
C TYR A 301 -12.75 0.49 -8.15
N GLU A 302 -13.47 -0.49 -8.70
CA GLU A 302 -14.42 -0.26 -9.80
C GLU A 302 -15.54 0.70 -9.38
N TYR A 303 -16.16 0.46 -8.22
CA TYR A 303 -17.20 1.34 -7.68
C TYR A 303 -16.68 2.75 -7.40
N ALA A 304 -15.50 2.87 -6.81
CA ALA A 304 -14.86 4.15 -6.57
C ALA A 304 -14.52 4.88 -7.89
N ALA A 305 -14.03 4.16 -8.91
CA ALA A 305 -13.69 4.73 -10.21
C ALA A 305 -14.92 5.21 -11.01
N GLN A 306 -16.06 4.52 -10.86
CA GLN A 306 -17.33 4.87 -11.52
C GLN A 306 -18.06 6.04 -10.85
N HIS A 307 -17.67 6.39 -9.62
CA HIS A 307 -18.30 7.49 -8.88
C HIS A 307 -18.05 8.84 -9.58
N ARG A 308 -19.08 9.69 -9.66
CA ARG A 308 -19.00 10.99 -10.37
C ARG A 308 -17.86 11.88 -9.86
N GLY A 309 -17.64 11.91 -8.55
CA GLY A 309 -16.56 12.68 -7.92
C GLY A 309 -15.14 12.19 -8.27
N ALA A 310 -14.97 10.95 -8.73
CA ALA A 310 -13.67 10.43 -9.13
C ALA A 310 -13.28 10.89 -10.54
N GLY A 311 -14.25 11.11 -11.42
CA GLY A 311 -14.03 11.51 -12.82
C GLY A 311 -13.48 12.93 -13.01
N THR A 312 -13.58 13.78 -11.98
CA THR A 312 -13.07 15.17 -12.01
C THR A 312 -11.60 15.29 -11.59
N THR A 313 -11.00 14.21 -11.12
CA THR A 313 -9.63 14.17 -10.61
C THR A 313 -8.81 13.06 -11.28
N TYR A 314 -7.51 13.00 -11.01
CA TYR A 314 -6.67 11.90 -11.47
C TYR A 314 -7.11 10.54 -10.88
N LEU A 315 -7.86 10.58 -9.77
CA LEU A 315 -8.25 9.44 -8.97
C LEU A 315 -9.07 8.44 -9.80
N GLY A 316 -10.07 8.87 -10.56
CA GLY A 316 -10.92 7.96 -11.35
C GLY A 316 -10.11 7.06 -12.30
N ARG A 317 -9.12 7.63 -12.99
CA ARG A 317 -8.22 6.86 -13.87
C ARG A 317 -7.30 5.94 -13.07
N THR A 318 -6.69 6.43 -11.99
CA THR A 318 -5.81 5.62 -11.14
C THR A 318 -6.54 4.42 -10.53
N LEU A 319 -7.75 4.63 -10.00
CA LEU A 319 -8.57 3.57 -9.42
C LEU A 319 -8.99 2.53 -10.46
N ALA A 320 -9.36 2.95 -11.68
CA ALA A 320 -9.65 2.02 -12.77
C ALA A 320 -8.42 1.17 -13.15
N VAL A 321 -7.23 1.78 -13.17
CA VAL A 321 -5.97 1.05 -13.39
C VAL A 321 -5.72 0.04 -12.26
N LEU A 322 -5.92 0.42 -11.00
CA LEU A 322 -5.75 -0.48 -9.85
C LEU A 322 -6.76 -1.64 -9.87
N ALA A 323 -8.02 -1.39 -10.24
CA ALA A 323 -9.01 -2.45 -10.42
C ALA A 323 -8.57 -3.46 -11.48
N SER A 324 -8.18 -2.98 -12.67
CA SER A 324 -7.76 -3.86 -13.78
C SER A 324 -6.45 -4.60 -13.51
N ARG A 325 -5.53 -4.00 -12.73
CA ARG A 325 -4.18 -4.52 -12.45
C ARG A 325 -3.95 -4.87 -10.98
N TYR A 326 -5.01 -5.27 -10.27
CA TYR A 326 -4.96 -5.49 -8.83
C TYR A 326 -3.88 -6.50 -8.42
N GLY A 327 -3.81 -7.66 -9.08
CA GLY A 327 -2.80 -8.68 -8.77
C GLY A 327 -1.36 -8.15 -8.93
N THR A 328 -1.10 -7.34 -9.96
CA THR A 328 0.19 -6.68 -10.17
C THR A 328 0.51 -5.68 -9.05
N ALA A 329 -0.47 -4.84 -8.69
CA ALA A 329 -0.32 -3.89 -7.59
C ALA A 329 -0.06 -4.61 -6.26
N ARG A 330 -0.78 -5.70 -5.97
CA ARG A 330 -0.58 -6.53 -4.79
C ARG A 330 0.84 -7.10 -4.72
N THR A 331 1.33 -7.68 -5.83
CA THR A 331 2.70 -8.22 -5.89
C THR A 331 3.75 -7.13 -5.65
N LEU A 332 3.58 -5.95 -6.24
CA LEU A 332 4.45 -4.80 -6.01
C LEU A 332 4.45 -4.37 -4.54
N LEU A 333 3.27 -4.21 -3.93
CA LEU A 333 3.13 -3.79 -2.54
C LEU A 333 3.72 -4.83 -1.58
N ARG A 334 3.49 -6.13 -1.85
CA ARG A 334 4.09 -7.23 -1.09
C ARG A 334 5.62 -7.14 -1.12
N ARG A 335 6.19 -6.92 -2.31
CA ARG A 335 7.64 -6.71 -2.46
C ARG A 335 8.12 -5.51 -1.66
N ILE A 336 7.46 -4.36 -1.75
CA ILE A 336 7.83 -3.15 -1.01
C ILE A 336 7.79 -3.41 0.49
N VAL A 337 6.70 -3.94 1.02
CA VAL A 337 6.49 -4.10 2.46
C VAL A 337 7.38 -5.21 3.05
N GLN A 338 7.54 -6.33 2.34
CA GLN A 338 8.23 -7.51 2.87
C GLN A 338 9.72 -7.57 2.52
N GLN A 339 10.17 -6.92 1.45
CA GLN A 339 11.55 -7.03 0.97
C GLN A 339 12.29 -5.69 1.01
N GLU A 340 11.71 -4.62 0.47
CA GLU A 340 12.44 -3.36 0.32
C GLU A 340 12.40 -2.51 1.60
N LEU A 341 11.25 -2.43 2.28
CA LEU A 341 11.10 -1.66 3.52
C LEU A 341 12.01 -2.16 4.65
N PRO A 342 12.13 -3.48 4.96
CA PRO A 342 12.99 -3.95 6.03
C PRO A 342 14.49 -3.68 5.80
N ARG A 343 14.92 -3.43 4.56
CA ARG A 343 16.30 -3.08 4.23
C ARG A 343 16.68 -1.68 4.71
N VAL A 344 15.76 -0.72 4.58
CA VAL A 344 15.98 0.70 4.94
C VAL A 344 15.44 1.05 6.32
N TYR A 345 14.44 0.31 6.79
CA TYR A 345 13.79 0.51 8.08
C TYR A 345 13.71 -0.84 8.80
N PRO A 346 14.76 -1.23 9.54
CA PRO A 346 14.74 -2.43 10.37
C PRO A 346 13.50 -2.41 11.27
N GLY A 347 12.78 -3.53 11.38
CA GLY A 347 11.47 -3.62 12.03
C GLY A 347 10.26 -3.38 11.12
N GLY A 348 10.51 -3.00 9.86
CA GLY A 348 9.51 -2.97 8.79
C GLY A 348 8.33 -2.05 9.10
N LEU A 349 7.16 -2.45 8.59
CA LEU A 349 5.94 -1.64 8.73
C LEU A 349 5.45 -1.54 10.18
N TYR A 350 5.63 -2.59 10.99
CA TYR A 350 5.22 -2.58 12.40
C TYR A 350 5.97 -1.48 13.17
N GLN A 351 7.30 -1.43 13.08
CA GLN A 351 8.08 -0.41 13.79
C GLN A 351 7.85 1.00 13.22
N LEU A 352 7.58 1.11 11.91
CA LEU A 352 7.21 2.38 11.30
C LEU A 352 5.87 2.88 11.86
N ALA A 353 4.86 2.00 11.92
CA ALA A 353 3.53 2.30 12.47
C ALA A 353 3.56 2.58 13.99
N SER A 354 4.35 1.84 14.77
CA SER A 354 4.53 2.12 16.20
C SER A 354 5.13 3.50 16.47
N ARG A 355 5.85 4.07 15.51
CA ARG A 355 6.44 5.40 15.62
C ARG A 355 5.47 6.49 15.18
N TRP A 356 4.78 6.28 14.06
CA TRP A 356 4.00 7.31 13.37
C TRP A 356 2.48 7.17 13.58
N GLY A 357 2.00 6.11 14.22
CA GLY A 357 0.58 5.74 14.31
C GLY A 357 -0.34 6.76 14.98
N ASP A 358 0.22 7.71 15.73
CA ASP A 358 -0.52 8.82 16.36
C ASP A 358 -0.08 10.19 15.86
N ALA A 359 0.87 10.23 14.91
CA ALA A 359 1.28 11.49 14.29
C ALA A 359 0.17 11.99 13.35
N PRO A 360 -0.06 13.31 13.27
CA PRO A 360 -0.97 13.86 12.28
C PRO A 360 -0.44 13.54 10.89
N GLN A 361 -1.29 12.95 10.04
CA GLN A 361 -0.93 12.67 8.65
C GLN A 361 -0.88 14.00 7.87
N PRO A 362 0.27 14.41 7.31
CA PRO A 362 0.36 15.58 6.45
C PRO A 362 -0.51 15.39 5.21
N GLY A 363 -1.23 16.43 4.80
CA GLY A 363 -2.14 16.35 3.66
C GLY A 363 -3.43 15.56 3.92
N ALA A 364 -3.68 15.09 5.16
CA ALA A 364 -4.98 14.52 5.55
C ALA A 364 -6.06 15.59 5.76
N VAL A 365 -6.04 16.68 4.97
CA VAL A 365 -7.29 17.39 4.66
C VAL A 365 -8.20 16.29 4.13
N ALA A 366 -9.26 16.02 4.88
CA ALA A 366 -9.98 14.76 4.83
C ALA A 366 -10.13 14.27 3.40
N LEU A 367 -9.83 12.98 3.16
CA LEU A 367 -10.15 12.23 1.95
C LEU A 367 -11.66 12.23 1.61
N SER A 368 -12.44 13.07 2.28
CA SER A 368 -13.72 13.60 1.82
C SER A 368 -13.54 14.21 0.44
N ALA A 369 -14.46 13.88 -0.47
CA ALA A 369 -14.63 14.68 -1.67
C ALA A 369 -14.69 16.16 -1.24
N PRO A 370 -14.12 17.10 -2.03
CA PRO A 370 -14.32 18.52 -1.75
C PRO A 370 -15.81 18.73 -1.52
N GLU A 371 -16.19 19.33 -0.39
CA GLU A 371 -17.59 19.64 -0.11
C GLU A 371 -18.11 20.35 -1.36
N GLY A 372 -19.05 19.71 -2.06
CA GLY A 372 -19.73 20.34 -3.18
C GLY A 372 -20.31 21.65 -2.67
N PRO A 373 -20.38 22.70 -3.49
CA PRO A 373 -20.99 23.95 -3.06
C PRO A 373 -22.37 23.63 -2.47
N ALA A 374 -22.60 24.06 -1.23
CA ALA A 374 -23.91 23.99 -0.63
C ALA A 374 -24.83 24.88 -1.47
N GLU A 375 -25.65 24.26 -2.32
CA GLU A 375 -26.72 24.93 -3.07
C GLU A 375 -27.89 25.31 -2.17
#